data_AF-A0A1Y4SHD2-F1
#
_entry.id   AF-A0A1Y4SHD2-F1
#
_cell.length_a   1.000
_cell.length_b   1.000
_cell.length_c   1.000
_cell.angle_alpha   90.00
_cell.angle_beta   90.00
_cell.angle_gamma   90.00
#
_symmetry.space_group_name_H-M   'P 1'
#
loop_
_entity.id
_entity.type
_entity.pdbx_description
1 polymer ?
#
loop_
_entity_poly.entity_id
_entity_poly.type
_entity_poly.pdbx_seq_one_letter_code
_entity_poly.pdbx_strand_id
1 'polypeptide(L)'
;MWNLTIAGTDLYHIINWFFIYSFLGWAWESAYVSVKEHRFVNRGFVTGPLCTIYGCGAVAVYLILKPVSEKLPLLFLGGVIVPTILEYLTAVLMEAVFHTSWWDYSKNKFNFQGRICLGASLGWGVFTVVLFYVLHPFVEWIVSLYSAAAGKVLVCAAGLLYLVDFCISFANAMQIGKRLRGMDQVLDDVYEFVQSTRLYESAEELRGRLASYRLSEYGSELRKRLENRVNAVIAFASELTPEEQKARQEAWKLQIEERIASVQNRYEQLKGHRNILIRRAMNAYPNMKSRTQALKERAASRMEKKEKNRDTQD
;
A
#
# COMPACT_ATOMS: atom_id res chain seq x y z
N MET A 1 26.47 18.41 -16.47
CA MET A 1 25.43 17.70 -15.69
C MET A 1 25.88 17.42 -14.25
N TRP A 2 27.02 16.77 -14.02
CA TRP A 2 27.48 16.38 -12.67
C TRP A 2 27.89 17.54 -11.74
N ASN A 3 28.27 18.69 -12.28
CA ASN A 3 28.66 19.87 -11.49
C ASN A 3 27.46 20.74 -11.06
N LEU A 4 26.23 20.31 -11.33
CA LEU A 4 25.04 20.99 -10.85
C LEU A 4 24.98 20.83 -9.32
N THR A 5 24.91 21.95 -8.60
CA THR A 5 24.84 21.94 -7.13
C THR A 5 23.41 22.24 -6.66
N ILE A 6 22.89 21.39 -5.78
CA ILE A 6 21.61 21.60 -5.08
C ILE A 6 21.93 21.72 -3.59
N ALA A 7 21.56 22.85 -2.97
CA ALA A 7 21.86 23.16 -1.58
C ALA A 7 23.37 22.98 -1.22
N GLY A 8 24.25 23.38 -2.15
CA GLY A 8 25.71 23.28 -1.99
C GLY A 8 26.28 21.86 -2.11
N THR A 9 25.49 20.88 -2.55
CA THR A 9 25.93 19.49 -2.79
C THR A 9 25.83 19.18 -4.27
N ASP A 10 26.85 18.55 -4.86
CA ASP A 10 26.81 18.18 -6.27
C ASP A 10 25.83 17.03 -6.57
N LEU A 11 25.33 17.04 -7.79
CA LEU A 11 24.34 16.08 -8.28
C LEU A 11 24.85 14.64 -8.25
N TYR A 12 26.16 14.43 -8.39
CA TYR A 12 26.75 13.10 -8.34
C TYR A 12 26.61 12.47 -6.96
N HIS A 13 26.93 13.19 -5.88
CA HIS A 13 26.74 12.69 -4.52
C HIS A 13 25.26 12.48 -4.21
N ILE A 14 24.38 13.41 -4.60
CA ILE A 14 22.93 13.30 -4.38
C ILE A 14 22.37 12.02 -4.98
N ILE A 15 22.76 11.67 -6.23
CA ILE A 15 22.24 10.47 -6.88
C ILE A 15 22.83 9.20 -6.24
N ASN A 16 24.11 9.20 -5.85
CA ASN A 16 24.70 8.07 -5.12
C ASN A 16 23.98 7.85 -3.78
N TRP A 17 23.79 8.91 -3.00
CA TRP A 17 23.06 8.87 -1.75
C TRP A 17 21.65 8.34 -1.95
N PHE A 18 20.94 8.80 -3.00
CA PHE A 18 19.61 8.30 -3.34
C PHE A 18 19.60 6.77 -3.50
N PHE A 19 20.54 6.19 -4.27
CA PHE A 19 20.58 4.74 -4.49
C PHE A 19 20.96 3.99 -3.21
N ILE A 20 21.98 4.45 -2.48
CA ILE A 20 22.44 3.78 -1.27
C ILE A 20 21.37 3.85 -0.17
N TYR A 21 20.75 5.01 0.06
CA TYR A 21 19.64 5.14 1.01
C TYR A 21 18.41 4.33 0.58
N SER A 22 18.11 4.26 -0.72
CA SER A 22 17.02 3.40 -1.22
C SER A 22 17.29 1.93 -0.92
N PHE A 23 18.54 1.48 -1.06
CA PHE A 23 18.94 0.11 -0.74
C PHE A 23 18.92 -0.17 0.76
N LEU A 24 19.46 0.73 1.59
CA LEU A 24 19.43 0.59 3.05
C LEU A 24 18.00 0.58 3.60
N GLY A 25 17.15 1.47 3.08
CA GLY A 25 15.72 1.49 3.39
C GLY A 25 15.01 0.20 2.98
N TRP A 26 15.34 -0.33 1.80
CA TRP A 26 14.85 -1.64 1.35
C TRP A 26 15.30 -2.78 2.27
N ALA A 27 16.56 -2.81 2.67
CA ALA A 27 17.10 -3.84 3.55
C ALA A 27 16.40 -3.79 4.92
N TRP A 28 16.27 -2.61 5.50
CA TRP A 28 15.56 -2.41 6.77
C TRP A 28 14.09 -2.84 6.68
N GLU A 29 13.35 -2.30 5.71
CA GLU A 29 11.90 -2.53 5.61
C GLU A 29 11.59 -3.98 5.22
N SER A 30 12.32 -4.53 4.25
CA SER A 30 12.15 -5.93 3.83
C SER A 30 12.52 -6.87 4.95
N ALA A 31 13.60 -6.63 5.70
CA ALA A 31 13.95 -7.46 6.86
C ALA A 31 12.89 -7.39 7.96
N TYR A 32 12.47 -6.18 8.34
CA TYR A 32 11.44 -5.97 9.37
C TYR A 32 10.14 -6.70 9.03
N VAL A 33 9.63 -6.54 7.81
CA VAL A 33 8.40 -7.22 7.38
C VAL A 33 8.62 -8.72 7.23
N SER A 34 9.79 -9.15 6.74
CA SER A 34 10.07 -10.58 6.58
C SER A 34 10.11 -11.33 7.91
N VAL A 35 10.69 -10.71 8.95
CA VAL A 35 10.70 -11.25 10.31
C VAL A 35 9.29 -11.34 10.86
N LYS A 36 8.49 -10.27 10.70
CA LYS A 36 7.10 -10.22 11.17
C LYS A 36 6.19 -11.25 10.49
N GLU A 37 6.40 -11.48 9.20
CA GLU A 37 5.60 -12.38 8.37
C GLU A 37 6.15 -13.82 8.33
N HIS A 38 7.30 -14.08 8.99
CA HIS A 38 8.02 -15.36 8.97
C HIS A 38 8.30 -15.91 7.55
N ARG A 39 8.44 -15.02 6.57
CA ARG A 39 8.73 -15.36 5.17
C ARG A 39 9.47 -14.21 4.51
N PHE A 40 10.28 -14.48 3.49
CA PHE A 40 10.92 -13.39 2.76
C PHE A 40 9.89 -12.53 2.03
N VAL A 41 9.91 -11.22 2.32
CA VAL A 41 9.03 -10.22 1.72
C VAL A 41 9.90 -9.12 1.12
N ASN A 42 9.97 -9.10 -0.22
CA ASN A 42 10.64 -8.04 -0.95
C ASN A 42 9.75 -6.78 -1.00
N ARG A 43 10.03 -5.80 -0.15
CA ARG A 43 9.31 -4.52 -0.05
C ARG A 43 9.79 -3.53 -1.13
N GLY A 44 9.07 -2.42 -1.28
CA GLY A 44 9.39 -1.36 -2.24
C GLY A 44 8.46 -1.31 -3.44
N PHE A 45 8.39 -0.13 -4.05
CA PHE A 45 7.58 0.11 -5.25
C PHE A 45 8.17 -0.60 -6.48
N VAL A 46 9.48 -0.47 -6.67
CA VAL A 46 10.21 -1.13 -7.76
C VAL A 46 10.55 -2.58 -7.41
N THR A 47 10.77 -3.45 -8.40
CA THR A 47 11.02 -4.90 -8.21
C THR A 47 12.37 -5.19 -7.58
N GLY A 48 13.37 -4.40 -7.93
CA GLY A 48 14.73 -4.49 -7.41
C GLY A 48 14.83 -4.16 -5.92
N PRO A 49 16.03 -4.33 -5.34
CA PRO A 49 16.29 -4.14 -3.92
C PRO A 49 16.37 -2.65 -3.54
N LEU A 50 15.37 -1.85 -3.91
CA LEU A 50 15.36 -0.41 -3.73
C LEU A 50 13.98 0.04 -3.25
N CYS A 51 13.95 0.77 -2.14
CA CYS A 51 12.75 1.47 -1.68
C CYS A 51 12.89 2.96 -2.00
N THR A 52 12.36 3.37 -3.16
CA THR A 52 12.42 4.75 -3.67
C THR A 52 12.06 5.82 -2.63
N ILE A 53 11.02 5.58 -1.82
CA ILE A 53 10.55 6.54 -0.81
C ILE A 53 11.61 6.82 0.26
N TYR A 54 12.44 5.83 0.61
CA TYR A 54 13.53 6.02 1.58
C TYR A 54 14.69 6.80 0.97
N GLY A 55 15.04 6.55 -0.30
CA GLY A 55 16.05 7.34 -1.00
C GLY A 55 15.63 8.80 -1.14
N CYS A 56 14.44 9.06 -1.68
CA CYS A 56 13.91 10.41 -1.79
C CYS A 56 13.76 11.08 -0.42
N GLY A 57 13.23 10.35 0.57
CA GLY A 57 13.05 10.84 1.93
C GLY A 57 14.36 11.22 2.60
N ALA A 58 15.34 10.33 2.62
CA ALA A 58 16.63 10.58 3.24
C ALA A 58 17.37 11.74 2.58
N VAL A 59 17.40 11.80 1.24
CA VAL A 59 18.02 12.93 0.52
C VAL A 59 17.30 14.24 0.80
N ALA A 60 15.95 14.27 0.75
CA ALA A 60 15.18 15.48 1.02
C ALA A 60 15.39 15.98 2.46
N VAL A 61 15.29 15.07 3.44
CA VAL A 61 15.53 15.36 4.86
C VAL A 61 16.94 15.90 5.06
N TYR A 62 17.95 15.24 4.48
CA TYR A 62 19.32 15.67 4.61
C TYR A 62 19.54 17.08 4.03
N LEU A 63 19.13 17.31 2.77
CA LEU A 63 19.33 18.60 2.11
C LEU A 63 18.57 19.75 2.79
N ILE A 64 17.36 19.50 3.31
CA ILE A 64 16.54 20.52 3.97
C ILE A 64 17.05 20.80 5.39
N LEU A 65 17.47 19.78 6.15
CA LEU A 65 17.84 19.92 7.56
C LEU A 65 19.34 20.11 7.80
N LYS A 66 20.18 19.99 6.76
CA LYS A 66 21.63 20.28 6.84
C LYS A 66 21.95 21.61 7.51
N PRO A 67 21.24 22.74 7.27
CA PRO A 67 21.53 24.01 7.92
C PRO A 67 21.25 24.02 9.44
N VAL A 68 20.46 23.07 9.96
CA VAL A 68 20.05 22.99 11.36
C VAL A 68 20.58 21.73 12.05
N SER A 69 21.52 21.01 11.42
CA SER A 69 22.02 19.71 11.90
C SER A 69 22.69 19.76 13.27
N GLU A 70 23.26 20.91 13.65
CA GLU A 70 23.92 21.10 14.95
C GLU A 70 22.93 21.19 16.12
N LYS A 71 21.66 21.53 15.85
CA LYS A 71 20.64 21.73 16.88
C LYS A 71 19.74 20.50 16.94
N LEU A 72 20.09 19.56 17.83
CA LEU A 72 19.39 18.27 17.96
C LEU A 72 17.84 18.38 18.08
N PRO A 73 17.26 19.33 18.86
CA PRO A 73 15.80 19.47 18.93
C PRO A 73 15.17 19.90 17.61
N LEU A 74 15.82 20.79 16.86
CA LEU A 74 15.36 21.25 15.55
C LEU A 74 15.51 20.15 14.50
N LEU A 75 16.59 19.37 14.58
CA LEU A 75 16.82 18.22 13.72
C LEU A 75 15.74 17.15 13.92
N PHE A 76 15.41 16.84 15.18
CA PHE A 76 14.33 15.91 15.50
C PHE A 76 12.98 16.43 14.99
N LEU A 77 12.62 17.68 15.31
CA LEU A 77 11.35 18.26 14.90
C LEU A 77 11.22 18.36 13.37
N GLY A 78 12.29 18.79 12.69
CA GLY A 78 12.36 18.76 11.23
C GLY A 78 12.24 17.34 10.68
N GLY A 79 12.85 16.37 11.35
CA GLY A 79 12.76 14.94 11.05
C GLY A 79 11.40 14.31 11.31
N VAL A 80 10.56 14.92 12.14
CA VAL A 80 9.15 14.56 12.26
C VAL A 80 8.38 15.16 11.08
N ILE A 81 8.58 16.44 10.80
CA ILE A 81 7.77 17.20 9.84
C ILE A 81 8.03 16.78 8.39
N VAL A 82 9.29 16.79 7.95
CA VAL A 82 9.66 16.60 6.53
C VAL A 82 9.27 15.20 6.02
N PRO A 83 9.64 14.08 6.68
CA PRO A 83 9.20 12.75 6.28
C PRO A 83 7.69 12.57 6.35
N THR A 84 7.02 13.16 7.35
CA THR A 84 5.56 13.05 7.47
C THR A 84 4.84 13.75 6.32
N ILE A 85 5.33 14.91 5.88
CA ILE A 85 4.81 15.59 4.69
C ILE A 85 5.03 14.71 3.46
N LEU A 86 6.24 14.15 3.29
CA LEU A 86 6.56 13.28 2.15
C LEU A 86 5.73 12.01 2.15
N GLU A 87 5.53 11.37 3.31
CA GLU A 87 4.66 10.21 3.49
C GLU A 87 3.22 10.54 3.11
N TYR A 88 2.69 11.67 3.58
CA TYR A 88 1.35 12.13 3.23
C TYR A 88 1.21 12.39 1.73
N LEU A 89 2.14 13.14 1.12
CA LEU A 89 2.14 13.42 -0.31
C LEU A 89 2.22 12.14 -1.13
N THR A 90 3.05 11.19 -0.72
CA THR A 90 3.18 9.89 -1.39
C THR A 90 1.88 9.09 -1.28
N ALA A 91 1.24 9.06 -0.11
CA ALA A 91 -0.06 8.41 0.06
C ALA A 91 -1.13 9.01 -0.87
N VAL A 92 -1.21 10.34 -0.93
CA VAL A 92 -2.15 11.05 -1.81
C VAL A 92 -1.85 10.78 -3.28
N LEU A 93 -0.59 10.84 -3.69
CA LEU A 93 -0.15 10.59 -5.06
C LEU A 93 -0.49 9.15 -5.48
N MET A 94 -0.22 8.16 -4.63
CA MET A 94 -0.52 6.76 -4.90
C MET A 94 -2.03 6.52 -5.03
N GLU A 95 -2.84 7.17 -4.18
CA GLU A 95 -4.29 7.14 -4.29
C GLU A 95 -4.81 7.88 -5.53
N ALA A 96 -4.16 8.96 -5.96
CA ALA A 96 -4.59 9.74 -7.12
C ALA A 96 -4.25 9.03 -8.45
N VAL A 97 -3.05 8.50 -8.56
CA VAL A 97 -2.52 7.91 -9.81
C VAL A 97 -2.97 6.46 -9.98
N PHE A 98 -2.74 5.61 -8.96
CA PHE A 98 -3.04 4.18 -9.06
C PHE A 98 -4.44 3.83 -8.56
N HIS A 99 -5.11 4.77 -7.88
CA HIS A 99 -6.37 4.54 -7.14
C HIS A 99 -6.29 3.36 -6.17
N THR A 100 -5.15 3.23 -5.50
CA THR A 100 -4.90 2.22 -4.47
C THR A 100 -4.34 2.87 -3.22
N SER A 101 -4.76 2.41 -2.05
CA SER A 101 -4.13 2.75 -0.77
C SER A 101 -3.18 1.62 -0.40
N TRP A 102 -1.87 1.92 -0.28
CA TRP A 102 -0.84 0.92 -0.01
C TRP A 102 -0.64 0.65 1.48
N TRP A 103 -0.94 1.64 2.31
CA TRP A 103 -0.97 1.54 3.76
C TRP A 103 -2.20 2.24 4.31
N ASP A 104 -2.53 1.97 5.57
CA ASP A 104 -3.68 2.53 6.25
C ASP A 104 -3.43 2.61 7.77
N TYR A 105 -3.41 3.84 8.29
CA TYR A 105 -3.25 4.16 9.70
C TYR A 105 -4.58 4.52 10.38
N SER A 106 -5.74 4.25 9.77
CA SER A 106 -7.07 4.59 10.30
C SER A 106 -7.30 4.10 11.74
N LYS A 107 -6.75 2.92 12.08
CA LYS A 107 -6.82 2.28 13.40
C LYS A 107 -5.83 2.84 14.42
N ASN A 108 -4.82 3.60 14.01
CA ASN A 108 -3.81 4.16 14.91
C ASN A 108 -4.35 5.41 15.62
N LYS A 109 -3.89 5.65 16.86
CA LYS A 109 -4.18 6.91 17.57
C LYS A 109 -3.49 8.09 16.88
N PHE A 110 -4.11 9.27 16.93
CA PHE A 110 -3.61 10.50 16.31
C PHE A 110 -3.26 10.33 14.82
N ASN A 111 -4.08 9.59 14.08
CA ASN A 111 -3.93 9.50 12.63
C ASN A 111 -4.60 10.67 11.91
N PHE A 112 -4.03 11.07 10.79
CA PHE A 112 -4.62 12.06 9.90
C PHE A 112 -5.06 11.39 8.60
N GLN A 113 -6.39 11.38 8.39
CA GLN A 113 -7.04 10.78 7.22
C GLN A 113 -6.66 9.30 6.96
N GLY A 114 -6.17 8.57 7.97
CA GLY A 114 -5.63 7.22 7.81
C GLY A 114 -4.38 7.13 6.93
N ARG A 115 -3.76 8.24 6.54
CA ARG A 115 -2.58 8.27 5.66
C ARG A 115 -1.27 8.39 6.43
N ILE A 116 -1.28 9.11 7.54
CA ILE A 116 -0.15 9.32 8.46
C ILE A 116 -0.63 9.17 9.91
N CYS A 117 0.29 8.91 10.84
CA CYS A 117 -0.03 8.94 12.27
C CYS A 117 1.13 9.47 13.10
N LEU A 118 0.81 10.12 14.23
CA LEU A 118 1.82 10.74 15.08
C LEU A 118 2.88 9.76 15.56
N GLY A 119 2.52 8.51 15.86
CA GLY A 119 3.48 7.49 16.29
C GLY A 119 4.54 7.18 15.23
N ALA A 120 4.14 7.06 13.95
CA ALA A 120 5.08 6.88 12.85
C ALA A 120 5.92 8.15 12.63
N SER A 121 5.29 9.33 12.68
CA SER A 121 5.96 10.63 12.56
C SER A 121 7.05 10.84 13.61
N LEU A 122 6.82 10.47 14.87
CA LEU A 122 7.84 10.53 15.92
C LEU A 122 8.99 9.56 15.66
N GLY A 123 8.70 8.37 15.15
CA GLY A 123 9.71 7.42 14.68
C GLY A 123 10.60 8.02 13.59
N TRP A 124 10.00 8.73 12.61
CA TRP A 124 10.75 9.45 11.58
C TRP A 124 11.69 10.52 12.13
N GLY A 125 11.30 11.19 13.22
CA GLY A 125 12.17 12.11 13.96
C GLY A 125 13.44 11.43 14.49
N VAL A 126 13.30 10.27 15.13
CA VAL A 126 14.45 9.47 15.61
C VAL A 126 15.32 8.99 14.45
N PHE A 127 14.68 8.45 13.39
CA PHE A 127 15.40 8.01 12.20
C PHE A 127 16.17 9.13 11.52
N THR A 128 15.67 10.37 11.56
CA THR A 128 16.38 11.53 11.02
C THR A 128 17.64 11.85 11.82
N VAL A 129 17.59 11.75 13.15
CA VAL A 129 18.80 11.89 13.98
C VAL A 129 19.81 10.80 13.61
N VAL A 130 19.37 9.54 13.56
CA VAL A 130 20.23 8.41 13.15
C VAL A 130 20.79 8.61 11.74
N LEU A 131 19.99 9.17 10.83
CA LEU A 131 20.41 9.49 9.47
C LEU A 131 21.62 10.43 9.47
N PHE A 132 21.59 11.51 10.24
CA PHE A 132 22.68 12.48 10.26
C PHE A 132 23.93 11.99 10.99
N TYR A 133 23.78 11.32 12.14
CA TYR A 133 24.92 10.95 12.98
C TYR A 133 25.56 9.61 12.62
N VAL A 134 24.82 8.70 11.98
CA VAL A 134 25.30 7.33 11.70
C VAL A 134 25.24 7.02 10.21
N LEU A 135 24.06 7.11 9.60
CA LEU A 135 23.89 6.63 8.22
C LEU A 135 24.61 7.53 7.22
N HIS A 136 24.58 8.85 7.38
CA HIS A 136 25.20 9.76 6.43
C HIS A 136 26.73 9.65 6.41
N PRO A 137 27.44 9.66 7.55
CA PRO A 137 28.88 9.36 7.58
C PRO A 137 29.21 7.99 6.95
N PHE A 138 28.38 6.98 7.21
CA PHE A 138 28.57 5.66 6.62
C PHE A 138 28.38 5.64 5.10
N VAL A 139 27.36 6.33 4.58
CA VAL A 139 27.10 6.44 3.14
C VAL A 139 28.20 7.26 2.45
N GLU A 140 28.67 8.35 3.07
CA GLU A 140 29.82 9.11 2.58
C GLU A 140 31.07 8.25 2.50
N TRP A 141 31.33 7.44 3.54
CA TRP A 141 32.43 6.49 3.51
C TRP A 141 32.32 5.52 2.34
N ILE A 142 31.14 4.95 2.08
CA ILE A 142 30.91 4.06 0.91
C ILE A 142 31.22 4.79 -0.41
N VAL A 143 30.72 6.02 -0.57
CA VAL A 143 30.95 6.81 -1.79
C VAL A 143 32.44 7.12 -1.99
N SER A 144 33.20 7.26 -0.91
CA SER A 144 34.64 7.51 -0.95
C SER A 144 35.48 6.29 -1.38
N LEU A 145 34.93 5.07 -1.35
CA LEU A 145 35.67 3.83 -1.66
C LEU A 145 36.00 3.66 -3.14
N TYR A 146 35.35 4.38 -4.05
CA TYR A 146 35.54 4.27 -5.49
C TYR A 146 35.85 5.62 -6.13
N SER A 147 36.55 5.58 -7.26
CA SER A 147 36.88 6.81 -7.99
C SER A 147 35.62 7.46 -8.59
N ALA A 148 35.61 8.79 -8.68
CA ALA A 148 34.49 9.53 -9.25
C ALA A 148 34.16 9.12 -10.70
N ALA A 149 35.15 8.63 -11.46
CA ALA A 149 34.93 8.11 -12.81
C ALA A 149 34.14 6.80 -12.79
N ALA A 150 34.56 5.83 -11.97
CA ALA A 150 33.87 4.56 -11.80
C ALA A 150 32.44 4.78 -11.23
N GLY A 151 32.32 5.66 -10.24
CA GLY A 151 31.04 6.02 -9.64
C GLY A 151 30.03 6.56 -10.64
N LYS A 152 30.45 7.46 -11.54
CA LYS A 152 29.56 8.01 -12.57
C LYS A 152 29.02 6.92 -13.49
N VAL A 153 29.87 5.95 -13.88
CA VAL A 153 29.44 4.82 -14.72
C VAL A 153 28.44 3.94 -13.95
N LEU A 154 28.73 3.61 -12.70
CA LEU A 154 27.85 2.80 -11.85
C LEU A 154 26.49 3.46 -11.64
N VAL A 155 26.46 4.76 -11.34
CA VAL A 155 25.23 5.53 -11.16
C VAL A 155 24.41 5.59 -12.44
N CYS A 156 25.04 5.82 -13.59
CA CYS A 156 24.34 5.82 -14.88
C CYS A 156 23.72 4.45 -15.18
N ALA A 157 24.48 3.37 -14.97
CA ALA A 157 23.99 2.01 -15.18
C ALA A 157 22.84 1.67 -14.21
N ALA A 158 23.00 1.96 -12.92
CA ALA A 158 21.97 1.77 -11.90
C ALA A 158 20.72 2.61 -12.21
N GLY A 159 20.89 3.85 -12.67
CA GLY A 159 19.80 4.73 -13.09
C GLY A 159 19.01 4.18 -14.26
N LEU A 160 19.67 3.66 -15.29
CA LEU A 160 19.01 3.01 -16.43
C LEU A 160 18.20 1.79 -15.99
N LEU A 161 18.79 0.90 -15.18
CA LEU A 161 18.11 -0.28 -14.65
C LEU A 161 16.92 0.11 -13.78
N TYR A 162 17.10 1.11 -12.91
CA TYR A 162 16.06 1.64 -12.06
C TYR A 162 14.89 2.23 -12.87
N LEU A 163 15.17 2.98 -13.94
CA LEU A 163 14.13 3.55 -14.79
C LEU A 163 13.29 2.46 -15.47
N VAL A 164 13.94 1.43 -16.02
CA VAL A 164 13.24 0.30 -16.64
C VAL A 164 12.35 -0.42 -15.62
N ASP A 165 12.88 -0.74 -14.45
CA ASP A 165 12.12 -1.40 -13.38
C ASP A 165 10.99 -0.50 -12.85
N PHE A 166 11.23 0.80 -12.74
CA PHE A 166 10.21 1.77 -12.33
C PHE A 166 9.06 1.81 -13.35
N CYS A 167 9.34 1.86 -14.65
CA CYS A 167 8.30 1.85 -15.68
C CYS A 167 7.47 0.56 -15.64
N ILE A 168 8.12 -0.59 -15.50
CA ILE A 168 7.44 -1.89 -15.37
C ILE A 168 6.57 -1.93 -14.10
N SER A 169 7.13 -1.50 -12.97
CA SER A 169 6.45 -1.46 -11.69
C SER A 169 5.27 -0.49 -11.68
N PHE A 170 5.40 0.65 -12.37
CA PHE A 170 4.33 1.62 -12.58
C PHE A 170 3.16 1.02 -13.38
N ALA A 171 3.46 0.35 -14.49
CA ALA A 171 2.44 -0.33 -15.30
C ALA A 171 1.72 -1.43 -14.47
N ASN A 172 2.46 -2.19 -13.68
CA ASN A 172 1.90 -3.21 -12.79
C ASN A 172 1.01 -2.59 -11.70
N ALA A 173 1.43 -1.49 -11.08
CA ALA A 173 0.64 -0.79 -10.06
C ALA A 173 -0.69 -0.26 -10.62
N MET A 174 -0.68 0.29 -11.84
CA MET A 174 -1.90 0.68 -12.55
C MET A 174 -2.84 -0.50 -12.80
N GLN A 175 -2.29 -1.67 -13.17
CA GLN A 175 -3.08 -2.88 -13.38
C GLN A 175 -3.68 -3.40 -12.07
N ILE A 176 -2.91 -3.39 -10.97
CA ILE A 176 -3.40 -3.76 -9.63
C ILE A 176 -4.57 -2.87 -9.23
N GLY A 177 -4.45 -1.56 -9.43
CA GLY A 177 -5.54 -0.63 -9.13
C GLY A 177 -6.82 -0.93 -9.90
N LYS A 178 -6.73 -1.23 -11.20
CA LYS A 178 -7.89 -1.63 -12.02
C LYS A 178 -8.53 -2.92 -11.50
N ARG A 179 -7.72 -3.93 -11.18
CA ARG A 179 -8.19 -5.23 -10.64
C ARG A 179 -8.89 -5.07 -9.30
N LEU A 180 -8.30 -4.33 -8.36
CA LEU A 180 -8.90 -4.09 -7.03
C LEU A 180 -10.23 -3.36 -7.14
N ARG A 181 -10.34 -2.33 -7.99
CA ARG A 181 -11.61 -1.62 -8.22
C ARG A 181 -12.68 -2.54 -8.83
N GLY A 182 -12.32 -3.34 -9.82
CA GLY A 182 -13.24 -4.29 -10.43
C GLY A 182 -13.75 -5.34 -9.43
N MET A 183 -12.86 -5.84 -8.57
CA MET A 183 -13.24 -6.74 -7.47
C MET A 183 -14.17 -6.08 -6.46
N ASP A 184 -13.90 -4.84 -6.06
CA ASP A 184 -14.77 -4.12 -5.12
C ASP A 184 -16.16 -3.85 -5.70
N GLN A 185 -16.25 -3.47 -6.98
CA GLN A 185 -17.52 -3.28 -7.67
C GLN A 185 -18.33 -4.57 -7.73
N VAL A 186 -17.69 -5.68 -8.08
CA VAL A 186 -18.31 -7.00 -8.08
C VAL A 186 -18.90 -7.36 -6.71
N LEU A 187 -18.17 -7.10 -5.63
CA LEU A 187 -18.64 -7.41 -4.28
C LEU A 187 -19.76 -6.48 -3.83
N ASP A 188 -19.69 -5.20 -4.21
CA ASP A 188 -20.74 -4.23 -3.92
C ASP A 188 -22.05 -4.59 -4.67
N ASP A 189 -21.96 -4.96 -5.95
CA ASP A 189 -23.11 -5.41 -6.76
C ASP A 189 -23.79 -6.64 -6.13
N VAL A 190 -22.98 -7.59 -5.66
CA VAL A 190 -23.49 -8.78 -4.96
C VAL A 190 -24.14 -8.41 -3.63
N TYR A 191 -23.54 -7.48 -2.86
CA TYR A 191 -24.10 -7.04 -1.59
C TYR A 191 -25.45 -6.34 -1.78
N GLU A 192 -25.56 -5.40 -2.72
CA GLU A 192 -26.81 -4.70 -3.03
C GLU A 192 -27.89 -5.68 -3.52
N PHE A 193 -27.50 -6.69 -4.30
CA PHE A 193 -28.41 -7.75 -4.71
C PHE A 193 -28.96 -8.55 -3.54
N VAL A 194 -28.10 -8.99 -2.62
CA VAL A 194 -28.53 -9.73 -1.41
C VAL A 194 -29.43 -8.85 -0.55
N GLN A 195 -29.09 -7.57 -0.40
CA GLN A 195 -29.88 -6.61 0.39
C GLN A 195 -31.27 -6.37 -0.21
N SER A 196 -31.37 -6.24 -1.53
CA SER A 196 -32.64 -5.98 -2.23
C SER A 196 -33.56 -7.21 -2.30
N THR A 197 -33.00 -8.42 -2.20
CA THR A 197 -33.76 -9.65 -2.50
C THR A 197 -34.04 -10.55 -1.28
N ARG A 198 -33.43 -10.32 -0.10
CA ARG A 198 -33.60 -11.14 1.13
C ARG A 198 -33.45 -12.66 0.92
N LEU A 199 -32.60 -13.10 0.00
CA LEU A 199 -32.47 -14.52 -0.37
C LEU A 199 -31.29 -15.21 0.31
N TYR A 200 -31.57 -16.37 0.93
CA TYR A 200 -30.65 -17.22 1.69
C TYR A 200 -29.64 -18.03 0.84
N GLU A 201 -29.99 -18.46 -0.38
CA GLU A 201 -29.17 -19.47 -1.11
C GLU A 201 -27.96 -18.90 -1.85
N SER A 202 -27.96 -17.60 -2.19
CA SER A 202 -26.87 -17.00 -2.98
C SER A 202 -25.53 -17.01 -2.24
N ALA A 203 -25.55 -16.96 -0.90
CA ALA A 203 -24.38 -16.65 -0.10
C ALA A 203 -23.44 -17.87 0.09
N GLU A 204 -23.99 -19.08 0.19
CA GLU A 204 -23.21 -20.32 0.32
C GLU A 204 -22.66 -20.78 -1.05
N GLU A 205 -23.41 -20.55 -2.13
CA GLU A 205 -22.90 -20.73 -3.50
C GLU A 205 -21.83 -19.69 -3.84
N LEU A 206 -22.00 -18.43 -3.41
CA LEU A 206 -20.98 -17.38 -3.54
C LEU A 206 -19.72 -17.76 -2.76
N ARG A 207 -19.85 -18.34 -1.56
CA ARG A 207 -18.73 -18.85 -0.76
C ARG A 207 -18.02 -20.01 -1.45
N GLY A 208 -18.74 -20.98 -2.01
CA GLY A 208 -18.18 -22.08 -2.78
C GLY A 208 -17.42 -21.61 -4.01
N ARG A 209 -18.01 -20.66 -4.76
CA ARG A 209 -17.37 -20.04 -5.93
C ARG A 209 -16.16 -19.20 -5.50
N LEU A 210 -16.25 -18.41 -4.42
CA LEU A 210 -15.11 -17.66 -3.85
C LEU A 210 -13.99 -18.53 -3.30
N ALA A 211 -14.32 -19.66 -2.68
CA ALA A 211 -13.35 -20.63 -2.20
C ALA A 211 -12.70 -21.41 -3.36
N SER A 212 -13.43 -21.63 -4.46
CA SER A 212 -12.89 -22.22 -5.70
C SER A 212 -12.02 -21.24 -6.49
N TYR A 213 -12.23 -19.93 -6.32
CA TYR A 213 -11.27 -18.94 -6.77
C TYR A 213 -10.02 -19.04 -5.91
N ARG A 214 -8.87 -19.19 -6.56
CA ARG A 214 -7.55 -19.32 -5.92
C ARG A 214 -7.13 -18.02 -5.22
N LEU A 215 -7.84 -17.66 -4.16
CA LEU A 215 -7.42 -16.73 -3.12
C LEU A 215 -6.05 -17.12 -2.54
N SER A 216 -5.64 -18.37 -2.71
CA SER A 216 -4.31 -18.89 -2.41
C SER A 216 -3.17 -18.18 -3.14
N GLU A 217 -3.42 -17.50 -4.26
CA GLU A 217 -2.38 -16.74 -4.98
C GLU A 217 -2.12 -15.35 -4.38
N TYR A 218 -3.07 -14.81 -3.63
CA TYR A 218 -3.02 -13.50 -3.01
C TYR A 218 -2.53 -13.60 -1.55
N GLY A 219 -1.98 -12.50 -1.02
CA GLY A 219 -1.54 -12.46 0.38
C GLY A 219 -2.68 -12.83 1.35
N SER A 220 -2.32 -13.47 2.47
CA SER A 220 -3.25 -13.98 3.50
C SER A 220 -4.29 -12.96 3.95
N GLU A 221 -3.90 -11.68 4.03
CA GLU A 221 -4.75 -10.59 4.50
C GLU A 221 -5.84 -10.19 3.48
N LEU A 222 -5.52 -10.09 2.18
CA LEU A 222 -6.52 -9.79 1.16
C LEU A 222 -7.56 -10.92 1.10
N ARG A 223 -7.09 -12.16 1.21
CA ARG A 223 -7.95 -13.34 1.31
C ARG A 223 -8.89 -13.26 2.51
N LYS A 224 -8.34 -13.00 3.70
CA LYS A 224 -9.12 -12.89 4.94
C LYS A 224 -10.18 -11.79 4.86
N ARG A 225 -9.84 -10.65 4.25
CA ARG A 225 -10.81 -9.55 4.04
C ARG A 225 -11.93 -9.95 3.10
N LEU A 226 -11.60 -10.63 2.00
CA LEU A 226 -12.59 -11.08 1.05
C LEU A 226 -13.52 -12.11 1.70
N GLU A 227 -12.96 -13.07 2.43
CA GLU A 227 -13.73 -14.03 3.24
C GLU A 227 -14.62 -13.33 4.27
N ASN A 228 -14.12 -12.31 4.97
CA ASN A 228 -14.93 -11.54 5.92
C ASN A 228 -16.09 -10.79 5.24
N ARG A 229 -15.88 -10.22 4.06
CA ARG A 229 -16.96 -9.56 3.30
C ARG A 229 -18.01 -10.55 2.85
N VAL A 230 -17.59 -11.71 2.35
CA VAL A 230 -18.51 -12.80 2.00
C VAL A 230 -19.26 -13.28 3.23
N ASN A 231 -18.58 -13.47 4.36
CA ASN A 231 -19.21 -13.87 5.61
C ASN A 231 -20.20 -12.83 6.14
N ALA A 232 -19.93 -11.53 5.96
CA ALA A 232 -20.86 -10.47 6.33
C ALA A 232 -22.12 -10.49 5.44
N VAL A 233 -21.96 -10.75 4.13
CA VAL A 233 -23.09 -10.98 3.21
C VAL A 233 -23.92 -12.18 3.66
N ILE A 234 -23.26 -13.29 4.03
CA ILE A 234 -23.92 -14.50 4.55
C ILE A 234 -24.67 -14.22 5.86
N ALA A 235 -24.02 -13.56 6.83
CA ALA A 235 -24.60 -13.27 8.12
C ALA A 235 -25.88 -12.41 7.99
N PHE A 236 -25.84 -11.41 7.11
CA PHE A 236 -27.01 -10.58 6.80
C PHE A 236 -28.12 -11.38 6.12
N ALA A 237 -27.77 -12.27 5.18
CA ALA A 237 -28.74 -13.19 4.58
C ALA A 237 -29.36 -14.14 5.61
N SER A 238 -28.68 -14.43 6.73
CA SER A 238 -29.11 -15.40 7.74
C SER A 238 -30.06 -14.87 8.84
N GLU A 239 -30.49 -13.61 8.79
CA GLU A 239 -31.29 -12.96 9.85
C GLU A 239 -32.84 -12.99 9.68
N LEU A 240 -33.47 -13.80 8.81
CA LEU A 240 -34.96 -13.80 8.68
C LEU A 240 -35.67 -15.14 8.35
N THR A 241 -36.96 -15.21 8.73
CA THR A 241 -37.79 -16.42 8.91
C THR A 241 -38.22 -17.21 7.64
N PRO A 242 -38.59 -18.51 7.78
CA PRO A 242 -38.68 -19.50 6.69
C PRO A 242 -39.88 -19.43 5.73
N GLU A 243 -40.85 -18.53 5.92
CA GLU A 243 -42.21 -18.74 5.39
C GLU A 243 -42.49 -18.25 3.95
N GLU A 244 -41.54 -17.63 3.23
CA GLU A 244 -41.78 -17.11 1.87
C GLU A 244 -41.05 -17.88 0.75
N GLN A 245 -40.80 -19.19 0.95
CA GLN A 245 -39.77 -19.89 0.18
C GLN A 245 -40.13 -20.36 -1.25
N LYS A 246 -41.34 -20.80 -1.61
CA LYS A 246 -41.42 -21.81 -2.71
C LYS A 246 -41.85 -21.42 -4.13
N ALA A 247 -42.25 -20.17 -4.42
CA ALA A 247 -42.72 -19.81 -5.78
C ALA A 247 -41.85 -18.78 -6.52
N ARG A 248 -40.93 -18.09 -5.81
CA ARG A 248 -39.98 -17.14 -6.39
C ARG A 248 -38.57 -17.71 -6.59
N GLN A 249 -38.34 -19.01 -6.39
CA GLN A 249 -36.98 -19.56 -6.34
C GLN A 249 -36.37 -19.87 -7.72
N GLU A 250 -37.11 -20.41 -8.68
CA GLU A 250 -36.51 -20.98 -9.91
C GLU A 250 -36.20 -19.93 -11.00
N ALA A 251 -37.15 -19.05 -11.33
CA ALA A 251 -36.93 -17.98 -12.30
C ALA A 251 -35.89 -16.95 -11.81
N TRP A 252 -35.79 -16.78 -10.49
CA TRP A 252 -34.78 -15.92 -9.87
C TRP A 252 -33.43 -16.62 -9.71
N LYS A 253 -33.37 -17.95 -9.55
CA LYS A 253 -32.10 -18.71 -9.58
C LYS A 253 -31.35 -18.49 -10.88
N LEU A 254 -32.06 -18.53 -12.00
CA LEU A 254 -31.49 -18.25 -13.33
C LEU A 254 -30.94 -16.83 -13.44
N GLN A 255 -31.64 -15.81 -12.91
CA GLN A 255 -31.12 -14.43 -12.89
C GLN A 255 -29.90 -14.28 -11.98
N ILE A 256 -29.86 -15.01 -10.86
CA ILE A 256 -28.71 -15.08 -9.95
C ILE A 256 -27.52 -15.72 -10.65
N GLU A 257 -27.71 -16.89 -11.25
CA GLU A 257 -26.66 -17.60 -11.98
C GLU A 257 -26.13 -16.77 -13.14
N GLU A 258 -27.00 -16.09 -13.89
CA GLU A 258 -26.62 -15.24 -15.01
C GLU A 258 -25.85 -14.00 -14.54
N ARG A 259 -26.27 -13.34 -13.45
CA ARG A 259 -25.52 -12.20 -12.90
C ARG A 259 -24.22 -12.62 -12.22
N ILE A 260 -24.20 -13.69 -11.45
CA ILE A 260 -22.96 -14.27 -10.91
C ILE A 260 -22.03 -14.67 -12.06
N ALA A 261 -22.56 -15.23 -13.15
CA ALA A 261 -21.80 -15.53 -14.37
C ALA A 261 -21.29 -14.27 -15.07
N SER A 262 -22.07 -13.19 -15.11
CA SER A 262 -21.65 -11.91 -15.68
C SER A 262 -20.51 -11.27 -14.87
N VAL A 263 -20.62 -11.36 -13.54
CA VAL A 263 -19.61 -10.96 -12.56
C VAL A 263 -18.35 -11.83 -12.70
N GLN A 264 -18.53 -13.13 -12.86
CA GLN A 264 -17.47 -14.09 -13.16
C GLN A 264 -16.74 -13.73 -14.45
N ASN A 265 -17.48 -13.41 -15.51
CA ASN A 265 -16.90 -13.11 -16.81
C ASN A 265 -16.11 -11.79 -16.76
N ARG A 266 -16.64 -10.76 -16.07
CA ARG A 266 -15.90 -9.52 -15.77
C ARG A 266 -14.63 -9.80 -14.97
N TYR A 267 -14.67 -10.73 -14.02
CA TYR A 267 -13.51 -11.13 -13.23
C TYR A 267 -12.47 -11.91 -14.06
N GLU A 268 -12.88 -12.89 -14.87
CA GLU A 268 -11.97 -13.64 -15.75
C GLU A 268 -11.31 -12.74 -16.79
N GLN A 269 -11.99 -11.69 -17.26
CA GLN A 269 -11.37 -10.65 -18.09
C GLN A 269 -10.32 -9.81 -17.35
N LEU A 270 -10.45 -9.63 -16.03
CA LEU A 270 -9.47 -8.93 -15.19
C LEU A 270 -8.26 -9.80 -14.84
N LYS A 271 -8.39 -11.13 -14.97
CA LYS A 271 -7.37 -12.16 -14.71
C LYS A 271 -6.32 -12.20 -15.83
N GLY A 272 -5.67 -11.07 -16.09
CA GLY A 272 -4.52 -11.04 -16.98
C GLY A 272 -3.44 -12.03 -16.51
N HIS A 273 -2.88 -12.78 -17.47
CA HIS A 273 -1.83 -13.79 -17.36
C HIS A 273 -0.87 -13.63 -16.18
N ARG A 274 -0.50 -14.75 -15.55
CA ARG A 274 0.46 -14.93 -14.44
C ARG A 274 1.58 -13.89 -14.43
N ASN A 275 1.34 -12.75 -13.78
CA ASN A 275 2.36 -11.73 -13.66
C ASN A 275 2.97 -11.82 -12.26
N ILE A 276 4.14 -12.46 -12.18
CA ILE A 276 4.91 -12.67 -10.94
C ILE A 276 5.12 -11.34 -10.19
N LEU A 277 5.24 -10.24 -10.92
CA LEU A 277 5.45 -8.90 -10.37
C LEU A 277 4.21 -8.37 -9.62
N ILE A 278 3.01 -8.63 -10.15
CA ILE A 278 1.76 -8.27 -9.47
C ILE A 278 1.62 -9.05 -8.17
N ARG A 279 1.91 -10.36 -8.21
CA ARG A 279 1.89 -11.21 -7.01
C ARG A 279 2.91 -10.73 -5.98
N ARG A 280 4.12 -10.37 -6.40
CA ARG A 280 5.15 -9.79 -5.52
C ARG A 280 4.66 -8.50 -4.86
N ALA A 281 4.11 -7.55 -5.62
CA ALA A 281 3.65 -6.27 -5.07
C ALA A 281 2.52 -6.45 -4.05
N MET A 282 1.54 -7.32 -4.31
CA MET A 282 0.45 -7.60 -3.37
C MET A 282 0.94 -8.36 -2.12
N ASN A 283 1.91 -9.28 -2.28
CA ASN A 283 2.53 -9.96 -1.14
C ASN A 283 3.39 -9.03 -0.29
N ALA A 284 4.00 -8.02 -0.92
CA ALA A 284 4.77 -6.98 -0.26
C ALA A 284 3.86 -6.07 0.55
N TYR A 285 2.70 -5.68 0.02
CA TYR A 285 1.71 -4.81 0.68
C TYR A 285 0.38 -5.55 0.86
N PRO A 286 0.29 -6.49 1.83
CA PRO A 286 -0.89 -7.34 2.00
C PRO A 286 -2.14 -6.55 2.42
N ASN A 287 -1.93 -5.37 3.00
CA ASN A 287 -3.01 -4.48 3.42
C ASN A 287 -3.52 -3.56 2.30
N MET A 288 -2.98 -3.64 1.08
CA MET A 288 -3.36 -2.78 -0.05
C MET A 288 -4.86 -2.90 -0.36
N LYS A 289 -5.49 -1.76 -0.68
CA LYS A 289 -6.94 -1.65 -0.97
C LYS A 289 -7.16 -0.75 -2.18
N SER A 290 -8.33 -0.86 -2.82
CA SER A 290 -8.74 0.22 -3.73
C SER A 290 -8.94 1.52 -2.95
N ARG A 291 -8.81 2.66 -3.63
CA ARG A 291 -9.08 3.98 -3.06
C ARG A 291 -10.52 4.06 -2.53
N THR A 292 -11.50 3.53 -3.26
CA THR A 292 -12.91 3.55 -2.87
C THR A 292 -13.11 2.83 -1.55
N GLN A 293 -12.56 1.61 -1.43
CA GLN A 293 -12.66 0.82 -0.20
C GLN A 293 -11.94 1.49 0.97
N ALA A 294 -10.73 2.03 0.75
CA ALA A 294 -10.01 2.75 1.79
C ALA A 294 -10.79 3.98 2.30
N LEU A 295 -11.47 4.72 1.41
CA LEU A 295 -12.30 5.86 1.80
C LEU A 295 -13.54 5.43 2.59
N LYS A 296 -14.22 4.35 2.20
CA LYS A 296 -15.35 3.78 2.95
C LYS A 296 -14.94 3.40 4.38
N GLU A 297 -13.84 2.67 4.54
CA GLU A 297 -13.34 2.26 5.86
C GLU A 297 -12.88 3.45 6.72
N ARG A 298 -12.22 4.44 6.11
CA ARG A 298 -11.85 5.68 6.80
C ARG A 298 -13.07 6.48 7.26
N ALA A 299 -14.14 6.52 6.47
CA ALA A 299 -15.40 7.17 6.85
C ALA A 299 -16.09 6.44 8.02
N ALA A 300 -16.19 5.11 7.96
CA ALA A 300 -16.76 4.28 9.03
C ALA A 300 -16.00 4.49 10.35
N SER A 301 -14.66 4.41 10.33
CA SER A 301 -13.84 4.61 11.53
C SER A 301 -13.97 6.01 12.15
N ARG A 302 -14.33 7.03 11.36
CA ARG A 302 -14.60 8.39 11.87
C ARG A 302 -15.96 8.48 12.54
N MET A 303 -16.96 7.75 12.04
CA MET A 303 -18.29 7.69 12.66
C MET A 303 -18.21 6.99 14.02
N GLU A 304 -17.57 5.82 14.08
CA GLU A 304 -17.36 5.08 15.34
C GLU A 304 -16.63 5.93 16.40
N LYS A 305 -15.62 6.71 16.02
CA LYS A 305 -14.91 7.60 16.94
C LYS A 305 -15.78 8.76 17.42
N LYS A 306 -16.69 9.27 16.59
CA LYS A 306 -17.64 10.31 16.99
C LYS A 306 -18.69 9.77 17.95
N GLU A 307 -19.18 8.56 17.72
CA GLU A 307 -20.12 7.89 18.62
C GLU A 307 -19.48 7.63 19.99
N LYS A 308 -18.29 7.01 20.03
CA LYS A 308 -17.58 6.78 21.30
C LYS A 308 -17.30 8.05 22.10
N ASN A 309 -17.00 9.16 21.42
CA ASN A 309 -16.78 10.44 22.08
C ASN A 309 -18.07 11.10 22.58
N ARG A 310 -19.24 10.76 22.01
CA ARG A 310 -20.54 11.17 22.55
C ARG A 310 -20.89 10.36 23.79
N ASP A 311 -20.72 9.04 23.73
CA ASP A 311 -21.01 8.14 24.86
C ASP A 311 -20.07 8.32 26.07
N THR A 312 -18.97 9.07 25.94
CA THR A 312 -18.09 9.44 27.07
C THR A 312 -18.36 10.84 27.62
N GLN A 313 -19.27 11.60 27.00
CA GLN A 313 -19.69 12.93 27.46
C GLN A 313 -21.06 12.92 28.17
N ASP A 314 -21.79 11.81 28.08
CA ASP A 314 -23.01 11.51 28.85
C ASP A 314 -22.69 10.64 30.07
#